data_AF-A0A7W6T6L8-F1
#
_entry.id   AF-A0A7W6T6L8-F1
#
_cell.length_a   1.000
_cell.length_b   1.000
_cell.length_c   1.000
_cell.angle_alpha   90.00
_cell.angle_beta   90.00
_cell.angle_gamma   90.00
#
_symmetry.space_group_name_H-M   'P 1'
#
loop_
_entity.id
_entity.type
_entity.pdbx_description
1 polymer ?
#
loop_
_entity_poly.entity_id
_entity_poly.type
_entity_poly.pdbx_seq_one_letter_code
_entity_poly.pdbx_strand_id
1 'polypeptide(L)'
;MKAPVHLNALRAFEASARHGSSSGAAEELNVTAAAVGQLVRTLEEWLGAPLFHRAATGRTRLVATETALRALPDIRAGLDRLGLGLETLKVGGVRATFQ
;
A
#
# COMPACT_ATOMS: atom_id res chain seq x y z
N MET A 1 -9.70 -0.11 18.50
CA MET A 1 -8.67 -0.12 17.42
C MET A 1 -9.33 0.37 16.14
N LYS A 2 -8.95 1.54 15.62
CA LYS A 2 -9.54 2.10 14.40
C LYS A 2 -8.63 1.74 13.22
N ALA A 3 -8.98 0.75 12.42
CA ALA A 3 -8.44 0.58 11.08
C ALA A 3 -9.48 -0.14 10.22
N PRO A 4 -10.05 0.56 9.22
CA PRO A 4 -9.68 0.18 7.85
C PRO A 4 -9.63 1.35 6.84
N VAL A 5 -9.70 2.62 7.28
CA VAL A 5 -9.85 3.74 6.31
C VAL A 5 -8.59 3.96 5.44
N HIS A 6 -7.43 3.48 5.87
CA HIS A 6 -6.17 3.66 5.16
C HIS A 6 -5.50 2.36 4.70
N LEU A 7 -6.14 1.19 4.78
CA LEU A 7 -5.49 -0.06 4.32
C LEU A 7 -5.18 -0.04 2.83
N ASN A 8 -6.10 0.46 2.01
CA ASN A 8 -5.86 0.64 0.57
C ASN A 8 -4.78 1.69 0.31
N ALA A 9 -4.72 2.73 1.14
CA ALA A 9 -3.72 3.78 1.04
C ALA A 9 -2.32 3.27 1.42
N LEU A 10 -2.24 2.46 2.47
CA LEU A 10 -1.02 1.80 2.91
C LEU A 10 -0.51 0.80 1.86
N ARG A 11 -1.42 0.03 1.26
CA ARG A 11 -1.11 -0.89 0.16
C ARG A 11 -0.64 -0.14 -1.09
N ALA A 12 -1.29 0.97 -1.44
CA ALA A 12 -0.87 1.83 -2.55
C ALA A 12 0.52 2.45 -2.32
N PHE A 13 0.80 2.90 -1.10
CA PHE A 13 2.12 3.41 -0.71
C PHE A 13 3.20 2.32 -0.80
N GLU A 14 2.98 1.13 -0.23
CA GLU A 14 3.94 0.02 -0.29
C GLU A 14 4.28 -0.33 -1.73
N ALA A 15 3.27 -0.55 -2.56
CA ALA A 15 3.46 -0.91 -3.96
C ALA A 15 4.19 0.21 -4.71
N SER A 16 3.80 1.47 -4.48
CA SER A 16 4.46 2.64 -5.08
C SER A 16 5.94 2.73 -4.71
N ALA A 17 6.29 2.46 -3.45
CA ALA A 17 7.67 2.48 -3.00
C ALA A 17 8.48 1.30 -3.55
N ARG A 18 7.88 0.12 -3.71
CA ARG A 18 8.52 -1.05 -4.32
C ARG A 18 8.80 -0.89 -5.81
N HIS A 19 7.82 -0.37 -6.56
CA HIS A 19 7.94 -0.15 -8.00
C HIS A 19 8.71 1.12 -8.36
N GLY A 20 8.81 2.09 -7.43
CA GLY A 20 9.36 3.41 -7.71
C GLY A 20 8.53 4.21 -8.71
N SER A 21 7.26 3.84 -8.92
CA SER A 21 6.34 4.46 -9.89
C SER A 21 4.88 4.24 -9.49
N SER A 22 4.05 5.28 -9.64
CA SER A 22 2.59 5.15 -9.48
C SER A 22 1.96 4.24 -10.53
N SER A 23 2.54 4.17 -11.73
CA SER A 23 2.02 3.33 -12.82
C SER A 23 2.27 1.86 -12.55
N GLY A 24 3.49 1.48 -12.14
CA GLY A 24 3.79 0.09 -11.78
C GLY A 24 2.96 -0.41 -10.59
N ALA A 25 2.74 0.45 -9.59
CA ALA A 25 1.83 0.14 -8.49
C ALA A 25 0.37 -0.01 -8.96
N ALA A 26 -0.08 0.83 -9.90
CA ALA A 26 -1.44 0.78 -10.43
C ALA A 26 -1.71 -0.52 -11.19
N GLU A 27 -0.75 -0.98 -11.99
CA GLU A 27 -0.82 -2.26 -12.70
C GLU A 27 -0.96 -3.44 -11.72
N GLU A 28 -0.13 -3.48 -10.67
CA GLU A 28 -0.21 -4.54 -9.66
C GLU A 28 -1.54 -4.53 -8.89
N LEU A 29 -1.99 -3.33 -8.52
CA LEU A 29 -3.18 -3.16 -7.70
C LEU A 29 -4.49 -3.21 -8.50
N ASN A 30 -4.41 -3.34 -9.83
CA ASN A 30 -5.56 -3.31 -10.75
C ASN A 30 -6.42 -2.05 -10.58
N VAL A 31 -5.76 -0.89 -10.50
CA VAL A 31 -6.40 0.43 -10.39
C VAL A 31 -5.75 1.43 -11.35
N THR A 32 -6.20 2.68 -11.37
CA THR A 32 -5.57 3.73 -12.18
C THR A 32 -4.40 4.38 -11.43
N ALA A 33 -3.40 4.88 -12.16
CA ALA A 33 -2.29 5.65 -11.56
C ALA A 33 -2.80 6.89 -10.78
N ALA A 34 -3.90 7.50 -11.24
CA ALA A 34 -4.57 8.58 -10.52
C ALA A 34 -5.15 8.13 -9.16
N ALA A 35 -5.75 6.93 -9.11
CA ALA A 35 -6.25 6.37 -7.86
C ALA A 35 -5.11 6.06 -6.87
N VAL A 36 -3.99 5.50 -7.35
CA VAL A 36 -2.79 5.30 -6.52
C VAL A 36 -2.29 6.63 -5.96
N GLY A 37 -2.17 7.66 -6.81
CA GLY A 37 -1.74 8.99 -6.39
C GLY A 37 -2.66 9.60 -5.32
N GLN A 38 -3.98 9.46 -5.47
CA GLN A 38 -4.95 9.96 -4.49
C GLN A 38 -4.85 9.20 -3.17
N LEU A 39 -4.72 7.87 -3.20
CA LEU A 39 -4.55 7.04 -2.02
C LEU A 39 -3.28 7.41 -1.24
N VAL A 40 -2.14 7.54 -1.93
CA VAL A 40 -0.88 7.98 -1.33
C VAL A 40 -1.02 9.37 -0.72
N ARG A 41 -1.62 10.31 -1.45
CA ARG A 41 -1.84 11.68 -0.96
C ARG A 41 -2.71 11.69 0.31
N THR A 42 -3.80 10.93 0.34
CA THR A 42 -4.65 10.81 1.52
C THR A 42 -3.88 10.25 2.73
N LEU A 43 -2.94 9.32 2.50
CA LEU A 43 -2.08 8.82 3.57
C LEU A 43 -1.09 9.89 4.06
N GLU A 44 -0.47 10.63 3.16
CA GLU A 44 0.43 11.75 3.50
C GLU A 44 -0.29 12.85 4.28
N GLU A 45 -1.53 13.18 3.88
CA GLU A 45 -2.39 14.17 4.57
C GLU A 45 -2.75 13.70 5.98
N TRP A 46 -3.08 12.41 6.14
CA TRP A 46 -3.37 11.83 7.46
C TRP A 46 -2.14 11.78 8.37
N LEU A 47 -0.96 11.48 7.81
CA LEU A 47 0.32 11.47 8.54
C LEU A 47 0.86 12.87 8.83
N GLY A 48 0.39 13.89 8.10
CA GLY A 48 0.94 15.25 8.14
C GLY A 48 2.37 15.34 7.59
N ALA A 49 2.82 14.36 6.80
CA ALA A 49 4.18 14.27 6.31
C ALA A 49 4.26 13.61 4.93
N PRO A 50 5.17 14.05 4.04
CA PRO A 50 5.37 13.42 2.75
C PRO A 50 6.07 12.06 2.89
N LEU A 51 5.61 11.09 2.11
CA LEU A 51 6.18 9.76 2.00
C LEU A 51 7.13 9.64 0.80
N PHE A 52 6.97 10.52 -0.20
CA PHE A 52 7.85 10.60 -1.37
C PHE A 52 8.46 12.00 -1.52
N HIS A 53 9.68 12.07 -2.05
CA HIS A 53 10.30 13.31 -2.47
C HIS A 53 9.57 13.88 -3.71
N ARG A 54 9.32 15.19 -3.71
CA ARG A 54 8.75 15.89 -4.88
C ARG A 54 9.80 15.91 -5.99
N ALA A 55 9.51 15.29 -7.13
CA ALA A 55 10.36 15.41 -8.31
C ALA A 55 10.28 16.84 -8.86
N ALA A 56 11.41 17.56 -8.90
CA ALA A 56 11.47 18.94 -9.39
C ALA A 56 11.30 19.03 -10.93
N THR A 57 11.63 17.96 -11.67
CA THR A 57 11.55 17.90 -13.12
C THR A 57 11.47 16.44 -13.58
N GLY A 58 10.51 16.13 -14.46
CA GLY A 58 10.42 14.81 -15.10
C GLY A 58 9.50 13.81 -14.39
N ARG A 59 8.36 13.55 -15.02
CA ARG A 59 7.33 12.59 -14.60
C ARG A 59 7.92 11.17 -14.55
N THR A 60 7.60 10.43 -13.49
CA THR A 60 7.47 8.95 -13.38
C THR A 60 8.21 8.32 -12.19
N ARG A 61 9.29 8.91 -11.66
CA ARG A 61 10.05 8.28 -10.56
C ARG A 61 9.57 8.76 -9.18
N LEU A 62 9.06 7.83 -8.39
CA LEU A 62 8.78 8.02 -6.97
C LEU A 62 10.02 7.63 -6.17
N VAL A 63 10.51 8.55 -5.35
CA VAL A 63 11.63 8.30 -4.43
C VAL A 63 11.09 8.43 -3.02
N ALA A 64 11.01 7.33 -2.29
CA ALA A 64 10.52 7.33 -0.90
C ALA A 64 11.48 8.12 0.01
N THR A 65 10.92 8.80 1.00
CA THR A 65 11.73 9.49 2.03
C THR A 65 12.47 8.48 2.90
N GLU A 66 13.52 8.91 3.60
CA GLU A 66 14.27 8.03 4.51
C GLU A 66 13.36 7.42 5.60
N THR A 67 12.45 8.22 6.17
CA THR A 67 11.47 7.73 7.14
C THR A 67 10.52 6.70 6.54
N ALA A 68 10.04 6.94 5.31
CA ALA A 68 9.22 5.97 4.58
C ALA A 68 9.97 4.67 4.35
N LEU A 69 11.24 4.73 3.91
CA LEU A 69 12.10 3.55 3.71
C LEU A 69 12.32 2.75 5.00
N ARG A 70 12.53 3.42 6.13
CA ARG A 70 12.65 2.76 7.44
C ARG A 70 11.37 2.07 7.89
N ALA A 71 10.21 2.62 7.54
CA ALA A 71 8.90 2.07 7.91
C ALA A 71 8.44 0.91 7.01
N LEU A 72 8.95 0.81 5.77
CA LEU A 72 8.51 -0.20 4.80
C LEU A 72 8.63 -1.66 5.28
N PRO A 73 9.72 -2.09 5.95
CA PRO A 73 9.83 -3.46 6.46
C PRO A 73 8.68 -3.83 7.41
N ASP A 74 8.33 -2.96 8.34
CA ASP A 74 7.27 -3.19 9.31
C ASP A 74 5.89 -3.21 8.64
N ILE A 75 5.66 -2.27 7.71
CA ILE A 75 4.43 -2.20 6.93
C ILE A 75 4.22 -3.47 6.11
N ARG A 76 5.26 -3.95 5.42
CA ARG A 76 5.22 -5.20 4.65
C ARG A 76 4.91 -6.40 5.52
N ALA A 77 5.64 -6.56 6.63
CA ALA A 77 5.40 -7.65 7.56
C ALA A 77 3.96 -7.64 8.12
N GLY A 78 3.40 -6.45 8.37
CA GLY A 78 2.01 -6.28 8.78
C GLY A 78 1.01 -6.70 7.70
N LEU A 79 1.21 -6.26 6.46
CA LEU A 79 0.37 -6.64 5.32
C LEU A 79 0.44 -8.16 5.04
N ASP A 80 1.63 -8.77 5.14
CA ASP A 80 1.83 -10.21 4.99
C ASP A 80 1.08 -10.99 6.09
N ARG A 81 1.16 -10.53 7.34
CA ARG A 81 0.42 -11.11 8.47
C ARG A 81 -1.10 -11.04 8.26
N LEU A 82 -1.61 -9.94 7.72
CA LEU A 82 -3.02 -9.83 7.35
C LEU A 82 -3.38 -10.84 6.25
N GLY A 83 -2.50 -11.02 5.26
CA GLY A 83 -2.65 -12.04 4.22
C GLY A 83 -2.77 -13.46 4.80
N LEU A 84 -1.88 -13.85 5.72
CA LEU A 84 -1.94 -15.15 6.40
C LEU A 84 -3.26 -15.38 7.15
N GLY A 85 -3.78 -14.34 7.81
CA GLY A 85 -5.09 -14.40 8.46
C GLY A 85 -6.22 -14.63 7.47
N LEU A 86 -6.21 -13.95 6.32
CA LEU A 86 -7.22 -14.12 5.27
C LEU A 86 -7.17 -15.52 4.63
N GLU A 87 -5.98 -16.08 4.42
CA GLU A 87 -5.84 -17.46 3.91
C GLU A 87 -6.43 -18.48 4.90
N THR A 88 -6.24 -18.26 6.21
CA THR A 88 -6.86 -19.10 7.24
C THR A 88 -8.39 -19.07 7.14
N LEU A 89 -8.99 -17.89 6.92
CA LEU A 89 -10.43 -17.74 6.74
C LEU A 89 -10.93 -18.44 5.46
N LYS A 90 -10.18 -18.37 4.35
CA LYS A 90 -10.53 -19.08 3.12
C LYS A 90 -10.53 -20.60 3.32
N VAL A 91 -9.51 -21.14 3.98
CA VAL A 91 -9.41 -22.59 4.25
C VAL A 91 -10.52 -23.06 5.20
N GLY A 92 -10.86 -22.26 6.22
CA GLY A 92 -11.96 -22.54 7.15
C GLY A 92 -13.34 -22.51 6.47
N GLY A 93 -13.56 -21.56 5.55
CA GLY A 93 -14.82 -21.42 4.81
C GLY A 93 -15.10 -22.59 3.85
N VAL A 94 -14.07 -23.12 3.19
CA VAL A 94 -14.19 -24.27 2.28
C VAL A 94 -14.57 -25.56 3.02
N ARG A 95 -14.21 -25.70 4.31
CA ARG A 95 -14.57 -26.87 5.13
C ARG A 95 -16.00 -26.83 5.66
N ALA A 96 -16.61 -25.65 5.75
CA ALA A 96 -17.95 -25.48 6.30
C ALA A 96 -19.07 -25.78 5.27
N THR A 97 -18.75 -25.88 3.98
CA THR A 97 -19.75 -26.09 2.90
C THR A 97 -20.02 -27.58 2.59
N PHE A 98 -19.41 -28.50 3.33
CA PHE A 98 -19.56 -29.96 3.13
C PHE A 98 -20.17 -30.69 4.34
N GLN A 99 -20.98 -30.01 5.16
CA GLN A 99 -21.84 -30.65 6.17
C GLN A 99 -23.31 -30.32 5.95
#